data_AF-A0A7N9DCX3-F1
#
_entry.id   AF-A0A7N9DCX3-F1
#
_cell.length_a   1.000
_cell.length_b   1.000
_cell.length_c   1.000
_cell.angle_alpha   90.00
_cell.angle_beta   90.00
_cell.angle_gamma   90.00
#
_symmetry.space_group_name_H-M   'P 1'
#
loop_
_entity.id
_entity.type
_entity.pdbx_description
1 polymer ?
#
loop_
_entity_poly.entity_id
_entity_poly.type
_entity_poly.pdbx_seq_one_letter_code
_entity_poly.pdbx_strand_id
1 'polypeptide(L)'
;MKEPEELLPDSGAVFTFGKSKFAENNPSKFWFKNDVPVHLSCGDEHTAVVTRNNKLYVFGSNNWGQLGLGSKSTISKPTCVKSLKPEKVKLAACGRNHTLVSTEGGNVYATGGNDEGQLGLGDTEERNTFRVISFFTSEHKIKQLSAGSNTSAALTEDGRLFMWGDNSEGQIGLKNVTNVCVPHQVTIGKPVSWISCGYYHSAFVTTDGELYVFGEPENGKLGLPNQLLSNHRTPQLVSEIPEKVIQVACGGEHTVVLTENAVYTFGLGQFGQLGLGTFLFETSEPKVIENIRDHTISYISCGENHTALITAPAMKKLLKKVLLV
;
A
#
# COMPACT_ATOMS: atom_id res chain seq x y z
N MET A 1 -19.69 -38.13 -14.58
CA MET A 1 -18.28 -38.03 -14.16
C MET A 1 -18.16 -36.80 -13.28
N LYS A 2 -17.91 -36.97 -11.97
CA LYS A 2 -17.45 -35.84 -11.14
C LYS A 2 -16.03 -35.54 -11.60
N GLU A 3 -15.74 -34.29 -11.98
CA GLU A 3 -14.36 -33.85 -12.12
C GLU A 3 -13.64 -34.13 -10.79
N PRO A 4 -12.41 -34.67 -10.80
CA PRO A 4 -11.65 -34.84 -9.57
C PRO A 4 -11.50 -33.46 -8.92
N GLU A 5 -11.84 -33.34 -7.64
CA GLU A 5 -11.54 -32.15 -6.86
C GLU A 5 -10.02 -31.92 -6.95
N GLU A 6 -9.59 -30.93 -7.73
CA GLU A 6 -8.18 -30.53 -7.77
C GLU A 6 -7.79 -30.12 -6.34
N LEU A 7 -6.93 -30.93 -5.72
CA LEU A 7 -6.45 -30.70 -4.37
C LEU A 7 -5.67 -29.38 -4.31
N LEU A 8 -5.81 -28.67 -3.18
CA LEU A 8 -5.03 -27.48 -2.87
C LEU A 8 -3.52 -27.78 -3.03
N PRO A 9 -2.75 -26.96 -3.78
CA PRO A 9 -1.33 -27.22 -3.98
C PRO A 9 -0.53 -26.98 -2.68
N ASP A 10 0.61 -27.65 -2.55
CA ASP A 10 1.52 -27.50 -1.40
C ASP A 10 2.02 -26.07 -1.19
N SER A 11 2.01 -25.25 -2.26
CA SER A 11 2.35 -23.83 -2.22
C SER A 11 1.31 -22.95 -1.52
N GLY A 12 0.13 -23.49 -1.19
CA GLY A 12 -0.97 -22.77 -0.54
C GLY A 12 -1.96 -22.11 -1.51
N ALA A 13 -2.75 -21.18 -0.98
CA ALA A 13 -3.77 -20.42 -1.71
C ALA A 13 -3.81 -18.96 -1.26
N VAL A 14 -4.47 -18.13 -2.07
CA VAL A 14 -4.93 -16.79 -1.67
C VAL A 14 -6.28 -16.95 -0.98
N PHE A 15 -6.42 -16.35 0.21
CA PHE A 15 -7.67 -16.25 0.94
C PHE A 15 -8.21 -14.83 0.81
N THR A 16 -9.52 -14.69 0.75
CA THR A 16 -10.19 -13.38 0.70
C THR A 16 -11.22 -13.28 1.80
N PHE A 17 -11.21 -12.18 2.54
CA PHE A 17 -12.19 -11.85 3.57
C PHE A 17 -12.85 -10.49 3.27
N GLY A 18 -14.02 -10.24 3.87
CA GLY A 18 -14.75 -8.99 3.65
C GLY A 18 -15.31 -8.82 2.23
N LYS A 19 -15.60 -7.57 1.85
CA LYS A 19 -16.31 -7.22 0.60
C LYS A 19 -15.42 -7.18 -0.64
N SER A 20 -14.69 -8.26 -0.89
CA SER A 20 -13.73 -8.39 -2.01
C SER A 20 -14.36 -8.48 -3.41
N LYS A 21 -15.69 -8.59 -3.51
CA LYS A 21 -16.48 -8.96 -4.70
C LYS A 21 -16.21 -10.36 -5.24
N PHE A 22 -15.27 -11.12 -4.66
CA PHE A 22 -15.04 -12.52 -4.97
C PHE A 22 -16.01 -13.41 -4.19
N ALA A 23 -16.55 -14.45 -4.84
CA ALA A 23 -17.39 -15.48 -4.20
C ALA A 23 -18.50 -14.92 -3.29
N GLU A 24 -19.21 -13.89 -3.78
CA GLU A 24 -20.31 -13.21 -3.08
C GLU A 24 -19.90 -12.58 -1.73
N ASN A 25 -18.61 -12.28 -1.54
CA ASN A 25 -17.99 -11.75 -0.32
C ASN A 25 -17.97 -12.74 0.85
N ASN A 26 -18.23 -14.02 0.61
CA ASN A 26 -18.02 -15.07 1.61
C ASN A 26 -16.53 -15.38 1.73
N PRO A 27 -15.99 -15.65 2.94
CA PRO A 27 -14.62 -16.10 3.10
C PRO A 27 -14.30 -17.27 2.17
N SER A 28 -13.37 -17.03 1.25
CA SER A 28 -13.14 -17.92 0.11
C SER A 28 -11.65 -18.01 -0.23
N LYS A 29 -11.31 -18.96 -1.10
CA LYS A 29 -9.93 -19.22 -1.50
C LYS A 29 -9.82 -19.50 -2.99
N PHE A 30 -8.66 -19.18 -3.57
CA PHE A 30 -8.28 -19.57 -4.92
C PHE A 30 -6.76 -19.76 -5.02
N TRP A 31 -6.31 -20.42 -6.08
CA TRP A 31 -4.88 -20.59 -6.39
C TRP A 31 -4.65 -20.51 -7.90
N PHE A 32 -3.38 -20.45 -8.30
CA PHE A 32 -2.98 -20.39 -9.69
C PHE A 32 -2.33 -21.72 -10.09
N LYS A 33 -2.71 -22.25 -11.24
CA LYS A 33 -2.11 -23.48 -11.77
C LYS A 33 -0.67 -23.22 -12.20
N ASN A 34 0.28 -23.97 -11.62
CA ASN A 34 1.72 -23.87 -11.88
C ASN A 34 2.29 -22.45 -11.70
N ASP A 35 1.73 -21.69 -10.77
CA ASP A 35 2.14 -20.32 -10.46
C ASP A 35 1.80 -20.02 -9.00
N VAL A 36 2.44 -19.01 -8.43
CA VAL A 36 2.13 -18.61 -7.04
C VAL A 36 2.09 -17.08 -6.92
N PRO A 37 1.28 -16.54 -6.00
CA PRO A 37 1.36 -15.13 -5.65
C PRO A 37 2.74 -14.78 -5.09
N VAL A 38 3.26 -13.62 -5.46
CA VAL A 38 4.52 -13.05 -4.91
C VAL A 38 4.34 -11.64 -4.37
N HIS A 39 3.30 -10.91 -4.81
CA HIS A 39 2.94 -9.60 -4.29
C HIS A 39 1.42 -9.43 -4.28
N LEU A 40 0.92 -8.76 -3.26
CA LEU A 40 -0.50 -8.47 -3.07
C LEU A 40 -0.67 -6.99 -2.77
N SER A 41 -1.73 -6.40 -3.30
CA SER A 41 -2.14 -5.05 -2.92
C SER A 41 -3.66 -4.95 -2.93
N CYS A 42 -4.20 -4.30 -1.90
CA CYS A 42 -5.62 -4.01 -1.75
C CYS A 42 -5.79 -2.50 -1.66
N GLY A 43 -6.73 -1.98 -2.44
CA GLY A 43 -7.22 -0.61 -2.31
C GLY A 43 -8.53 -0.59 -1.54
N ASP A 44 -9.30 0.48 -1.72
CA ASP A 44 -10.60 0.68 -1.05
C ASP A 44 -11.61 -0.43 -1.41
N GLU A 45 -11.74 -0.76 -2.70
CA GLU A 45 -12.70 -1.78 -3.18
C GLU A 45 -12.14 -2.74 -4.24
N HIS A 46 -10.82 -2.80 -4.43
CA HIS A 46 -10.22 -3.67 -5.45
C HIS A 46 -8.88 -4.26 -5.00
N THR A 47 -8.48 -5.33 -5.68
CA THR A 47 -7.28 -6.11 -5.33
C THR A 47 -6.46 -6.44 -6.56
N ALA A 48 -5.15 -6.34 -6.42
CA ALA A 48 -4.16 -6.78 -7.38
C ALA A 48 -3.29 -7.91 -6.81
N VAL A 49 -3.03 -8.91 -7.64
CA VAL A 49 -2.15 -10.05 -7.33
C VAL A 49 -1.11 -10.16 -8.42
N VAL A 50 0.17 -10.04 -8.06
CA VAL A 50 1.29 -10.35 -8.96
C VAL A 50 1.77 -11.75 -8.68
N THR A 51 1.97 -12.54 -9.73
CA THR A 51 2.43 -13.93 -9.63
C THR A 51 3.91 -14.09 -9.96
N ARG A 52 4.50 -15.22 -9.58
CA ARG A 52 5.91 -15.55 -9.85
C ARG A 52 6.22 -15.58 -11.35
N ASN A 53 5.26 -15.95 -12.19
CA ASN A 53 5.40 -15.88 -13.64
C ASN A 53 5.19 -14.45 -14.20
N ASN A 54 5.27 -13.42 -13.36
CA ASN A 54 5.19 -12.00 -13.70
C ASN A 54 3.85 -11.59 -14.34
N LYS A 55 2.75 -12.25 -13.96
CA LYS A 55 1.40 -11.91 -14.42
C LYS A 55 0.68 -11.08 -13.38
N LEU A 56 -0.17 -10.18 -13.85
CA LEU A 56 -1.09 -9.41 -13.02
C LEU A 56 -2.50 -9.99 -13.10
N TYR A 57 -3.09 -10.24 -11.94
CA TYR A 57 -4.50 -10.57 -11.78
C TYR A 57 -5.18 -9.52 -10.93
N VAL A 58 -6.39 -9.13 -11.33
CA VAL A 58 -7.18 -8.09 -10.66
C VAL A 58 -8.62 -8.55 -10.45
N PHE A 59 -9.25 -8.09 -9.38
CA PHE A 59 -10.67 -8.31 -9.08
C PHE A 59 -11.18 -7.24 -8.11
N GLY A 60 -12.50 -7.14 -7.97
CA GLY A 60 -13.17 -6.12 -7.15
C GLY A 60 -13.96 -5.11 -7.97
N SER A 61 -14.19 -3.94 -7.38
CA SER A 61 -14.83 -2.78 -7.98
C SER A 61 -14.02 -2.28 -9.19
N ASN A 62 -14.72 -1.83 -10.23
CA ASN A 62 -14.12 -1.31 -11.45
C ASN A 62 -14.82 -0.04 -11.96
N ASN A 63 -15.57 0.65 -11.10
CA ASN A 63 -16.41 1.78 -11.51
C ASN A 63 -15.61 2.93 -12.14
N TRP A 64 -14.31 3.02 -11.81
CA TRP A 64 -13.37 4.01 -12.33
C TRP A 64 -12.41 3.43 -13.38
N GLY A 65 -12.57 2.16 -13.76
CA GLY A 65 -11.62 1.48 -14.63
C GLY A 65 -10.30 1.08 -13.93
N GLN A 66 -10.29 1.04 -12.59
CA GLN A 66 -9.10 0.71 -11.79
C GLN A 66 -8.57 -0.70 -12.02
N LEU A 67 -9.35 -1.62 -12.58
CA LEU A 67 -8.84 -2.95 -12.93
C LEU A 67 -8.05 -2.96 -14.25
N GLY A 68 -8.13 -1.90 -15.06
CA GLY A 68 -7.37 -1.80 -16.31
C GLY A 68 -7.77 -2.80 -17.39
N LEU A 69 -9.01 -3.30 -17.35
CA LEU A 69 -9.54 -4.36 -18.23
C LEU A 69 -10.27 -3.85 -19.48
N GLY A 70 -10.25 -2.54 -19.74
CA GLY A 70 -10.92 -1.91 -20.87
C GLY A 70 -12.44 -1.74 -20.70
N SER A 71 -12.94 -1.89 -19.47
CA SER A 71 -14.34 -1.70 -19.11
C SER A 71 -14.45 -1.07 -17.72
N LYS A 72 -15.67 -0.73 -17.31
CA LYS A 72 -15.98 -0.22 -15.95
C LYS A 72 -16.87 -1.16 -15.13
N SER A 73 -17.01 -2.41 -15.57
CA SER A 73 -17.83 -3.40 -14.87
C SER A 73 -17.04 -4.07 -13.76
N THR A 74 -17.65 -4.17 -12.57
CA THR A 74 -17.12 -4.92 -11.42
C THR A 74 -16.77 -6.36 -11.82
N ILE A 75 -15.66 -6.88 -11.31
CA ILE A 75 -15.15 -8.22 -11.63
C ILE A 75 -15.09 -9.08 -10.36
N SER A 76 -15.84 -10.17 -10.35
CA SER A 76 -15.99 -11.06 -9.20
C SER A 76 -15.07 -12.27 -9.19
N LYS A 77 -14.10 -12.34 -10.11
CA LYS A 77 -13.11 -13.43 -10.21
C LYS A 77 -11.73 -12.86 -10.57
N PRO A 78 -10.63 -13.34 -9.95
CA PRO A 78 -9.28 -12.93 -10.33
C PRO A 78 -9.07 -13.05 -11.84
N THR A 79 -8.92 -11.91 -12.51
CA THR A 79 -8.87 -11.82 -13.96
C THR A 79 -7.50 -11.33 -14.40
N CYS A 80 -6.86 -12.08 -15.30
CA CYS A 80 -5.54 -11.73 -15.81
C CYS A 80 -5.62 -10.50 -16.75
N VAL A 81 -4.80 -9.50 -16.49
CA VAL A 81 -4.68 -8.29 -17.33
C VAL A 81 -3.88 -8.63 -18.59
N LYS A 82 -4.58 -8.96 -19.68
CA LYS A 82 -3.96 -9.49 -20.91
C LYS A 82 -3.03 -8.49 -21.60
N SER A 83 -3.32 -7.19 -21.51
CA SER A 83 -2.51 -6.13 -22.13
C SER A 83 -1.09 -6.04 -21.57
N LEU A 84 -0.86 -6.49 -20.34
CA LEU A 84 0.46 -6.50 -19.70
C LEU A 84 1.18 -7.85 -19.80
N LYS A 85 0.64 -8.85 -20.52
CA LYS A 85 1.32 -10.14 -20.71
C LYS A 85 2.69 -10.08 -21.39
N PRO A 86 2.96 -9.17 -22.36
CA PRO A 86 4.29 -9.03 -22.93
C PRO A 86 5.31 -8.49 -21.92
N GLU A 87 4.84 -7.77 -20.90
CA GLU A 87 5.65 -7.21 -19.83
C GLU A 87 5.86 -8.23 -18.71
N LYS A 88 6.94 -8.06 -17.96
CA LYS A 88 7.17 -8.83 -16.73
C LYS A 88 6.78 -7.99 -15.51
N VAL A 89 5.52 -8.09 -15.09
CA VAL A 89 5.01 -7.36 -13.93
C VAL A 89 5.72 -7.81 -12.63
N LYS A 90 6.13 -6.85 -11.80
CA LYS A 90 6.84 -7.07 -10.54
C LYS A 90 6.06 -6.61 -9.31
N LEU A 91 5.52 -5.40 -9.34
CA LEU A 91 4.80 -4.80 -8.22
C LEU A 91 3.47 -4.21 -8.69
N ALA A 92 2.54 -4.11 -7.76
CA ALA A 92 1.30 -3.37 -7.94
C ALA A 92 0.95 -2.61 -6.65
N ALA A 93 0.30 -1.46 -6.78
CA ALA A 93 -0.28 -0.72 -5.66
C ALA A 93 -1.71 -0.28 -6.02
N CYS A 94 -2.65 -0.57 -5.14
CA CYS A 94 -4.07 -0.25 -5.28
C CYS A 94 -4.41 0.90 -4.34
N GLY A 95 -4.79 2.06 -4.89
CA GLY A 95 -5.31 3.18 -4.12
C GLY A 95 -6.83 3.11 -3.95
N ARG A 96 -7.48 4.25 -3.69
CA ARG A 96 -8.94 4.29 -3.57
C ARG A 96 -9.66 3.85 -4.86
N ASN A 97 -9.27 4.45 -5.98
CA ASN A 97 -9.94 4.30 -7.27
C ASN A 97 -8.96 4.15 -8.45
N HIS A 98 -7.69 3.84 -8.18
CA HIS A 98 -6.65 3.67 -9.21
C HIS A 98 -5.65 2.57 -8.83
N THR A 99 -4.90 2.10 -9.82
CA THR A 99 -3.86 1.08 -9.65
C THR A 99 -2.58 1.50 -10.37
N LEU A 100 -1.45 1.33 -9.69
CA LEU A 100 -0.10 1.43 -10.24
C LEU A 100 0.51 0.04 -10.45
N VAL A 101 1.33 -0.12 -11.47
CA VAL A 101 2.04 -1.37 -11.77
C VAL A 101 3.46 -1.07 -12.24
N SER A 102 4.46 -1.78 -11.71
CA SER A 102 5.84 -1.73 -12.23
C SER A 102 6.24 -3.05 -12.90
N THR A 103 7.17 -2.94 -13.83
CA THR A 103 7.66 -4.07 -14.64
C THR A 103 9.18 -4.18 -14.59
N GLU A 104 9.72 -5.37 -14.86
CA GLU A 104 11.18 -5.61 -14.92
C GLU A 104 11.89 -4.75 -15.97
N GLY A 105 11.20 -4.36 -17.04
CA GLY A 105 11.72 -3.50 -18.10
C GLY A 105 11.90 -2.03 -17.70
N GLY A 106 11.47 -1.65 -16.49
CA GLY A 106 11.55 -0.28 -15.97
C GLY A 106 10.31 0.58 -16.25
N ASN A 107 9.31 0.04 -16.97
CA ASN A 107 8.06 0.75 -17.19
C ASN A 107 7.19 0.72 -15.94
N VAL A 108 6.56 1.86 -15.65
CA VAL A 108 5.48 1.98 -14.65
C VAL A 108 4.19 2.35 -15.40
N TYR A 109 3.09 1.71 -15.03
CA TYR A 109 1.77 1.92 -15.62
C TYR A 109 0.75 2.35 -14.57
N ALA A 110 -0.28 3.08 -15.00
CA ALA A 110 -1.41 3.44 -14.17
C ALA A 110 -2.75 3.27 -14.91
N THR A 111 -3.83 3.04 -14.16
CA THR A 111 -5.22 2.99 -14.63
C THR A 111 -6.17 3.37 -13.48
N GLY A 112 -7.38 3.83 -13.79
CA GLY A 112 -8.41 4.19 -12.83
C GLY A 112 -8.85 5.64 -12.91
N GLY A 113 -9.36 6.16 -11.79
CA GLY A 113 -9.68 7.57 -11.61
C GLY A 113 -8.42 8.45 -11.65
N ASN A 114 -8.58 9.70 -12.07
CA ASN A 114 -7.45 10.61 -12.28
C ASN A 114 -7.76 12.07 -11.91
N ASP A 115 -8.78 12.32 -11.08
CA ASP A 115 -9.29 13.67 -10.81
C ASP A 115 -8.20 14.63 -10.29
N GLU A 116 -7.23 14.11 -9.54
CA GLU A 116 -6.12 14.88 -8.95
C GLU A 116 -4.78 14.67 -9.69
N GLY A 117 -4.79 13.92 -10.79
CA GLY A 117 -3.59 13.56 -11.54
C GLY A 117 -2.86 12.32 -11.02
N GLN A 118 -3.52 11.50 -10.18
CA GLN A 118 -2.93 10.30 -9.56
C GLN A 118 -2.46 9.23 -10.54
N LEU A 119 -2.84 9.29 -11.82
CA LEU A 119 -2.29 8.38 -12.83
C LEU A 119 -0.90 8.81 -13.32
N GLY A 120 -0.46 10.04 -13.04
CA GLY A 120 0.88 10.50 -13.42
C GLY A 120 1.06 10.72 -14.93
N LEU A 121 -0.03 10.89 -15.68
CA LEU A 121 -0.04 10.91 -17.15
C LEU A 121 0.07 12.32 -17.77
N GLY A 122 0.17 13.38 -16.96
CA GLY A 122 0.21 14.75 -17.43
C GLY A 122 -1.17 15.40 -17.63
N ASP A 123 -2.24 14.70 -17.27
CA ASP A 123 -3.63 15.17 -17.34
C ASP A 123 -4.44 14.64 -16.14
N THR A 124 -5.73 15.01 -16.08
CA THR A 124 -6.70 14.58 -15.04
C THR A 124 -7.82 13.72 -15.62
N GLU A 125 -7.59 13.08 -16.76
CA GLU A 125 -8.59 12.24 -17.42
C GLU A 125 -8.47 10.80 -16.91
N GLU A 126 -9.58 10.14 -16.58
CA GLU A 126 -9.58 8.74 -16.13
C GLU A 126 -9.15 7.76 -17.24
N ARG A 127 -8.68 6.57 -16.86
CA ARG A 127 -8.28 5.49 -17.80
C ARG A 127 -8.85 4.16 -17.33
N ASN A 128 -9.40 3.38 -18.26
CA ASN A 128 -9.85 2.01 -17.97
C ASN A 128 -8.90 0.92 -18.50
N THR A 129 -7.74 1.31 -19.01
CA THR A 129 -6.64 0.45 -19.44
C THR A 129 -5.34 1.03 -18.93
N PHE A 130 -4.39 0.17 -18.55
CA PHE A 130 -3.05 0.58 -18.16
C PHE A 130 -2.37 1.46 -19.22
N ARG A 131 -1.93 2.65 -18.79
CA ARG A 131 -1.15 3.61 -19.58
C ARG A 131 0.22 3.76 -18.95
N VAL A 132 1.25 3.83 -19.78
CA VAL A 132 2.63 4.02 -19.33
C VAL A 132 2.83 5.44 -18.81
N ILE A 133 3.49 5.55 -17.66
CA ILE A 133 3.99 6.81 -17.12
C ILE A 133 5.38 7.03 -17.70
N SER A 134 5.49 7.90 -18.71
CA SER A 134 6.72 8.09 -19.49
C SER A 134 7.91 8.63 -18.70
N PHE A 135 7.68 9.17 -17.50
CA PHE A 135 8.73 9.61 -16.57
C PHE A 135 9.64 8.45 -16.13
N PHE A 136 9.08 7.26 -15.89
CA PHE A 136 9.83 6.12 -15.42
C PHE A 136 10.46 5.34 -16.58
N THR A 137 11.72 4.98 -16.41
CA THR A 137 12.54 4.27 -17.38
C THR A 137 13.33 3.17 -16.67
N SER A 138 14.12 2.39 -17.41
CA SER A 138 15.01 1.37 -16.82
C SER A 138 16.03 1.90 -15.81
N GLU A 139 16.28 3.23 -15.75
CA GLU A 139 17.10 3.86 -14.71
C GLU A 139 16.42 3.88 -13.33
N HIS A 140 15.09 3.78 -13.31
CA HIS A 140 14.27 3.80 -12.12
C HIS A 140 13.91 2.37 -11.72
N LYS A 141 14.84 1.67 -11.08
CA LYS A 141 14.58 0.32 -10.54
C LYS A 141 13.61 0.44 -9.36
N ILE A 142 12.33 0.12 -9.57
CA ILE A 142 11.29 0.30 -8.57
C ILE A 142 11.36 -0.79 -7.49
N LYS A 143 11.61 -0.37 -6.25
CA LYS A 143 11.61 -1.19 -5.04
C LYS A 143 10.21 -1.36 -4.46
N GLN A 144 9.44 -0.28 -4.42
CA GLN A 144 8.11 -0.25 -3.81
C GLN A 144 7.18 0.71 -4.57
N LEU A 145 5.90 0.36 -4.66
CA LEU A 145 4.82 1.24 -5.07
C LEU A 145 3.86 1.42 -3.89
N SER A 146 3.25 2.60 -3.76
CA SER A 146 2.17 2.85 -2.82
C SER A 146 1.13 3.77 -3.45
N ALA A 147 -0.13 3.63 -3.04
CA ALA A 147 -1.24 4.38 -3.60
C ALA A 147 -2.29 4.60 -2.52
N GLY A 148 -2.72 5.85 -2.34
CA GLY A 148 -3.70 6.27 -1.33
C GLY A 148 -5.02 6.72 -1.93
N SER A 149 -5.72 7.65 -1.26
CA SER A 149 -6.87 8.34 -1.86
C SER A 149 -6.36 9.44 -2.80
N ASN A 150 -6.44 9.19 -4.11
CA ASN A 150 -5.96 10.10 -5.15
C ASN A 150 -4.46 10.46 -5.06
N THR A 151 -3.65 9.65 -4.39
CA THR A 151 -2.19 9.82 -4.27
C THR A 151 -1.45 8.59 -4.76
N SER A 152 -0.23 8.80 -5.23
CA SER A 152 0.63 7.77 -5.80
C SER A 152 2.07 7.99 -5.40
N ALA A 153 2.80 6.89 -5.20
CA ALA A 153 4.22 6.92 -4.88
C ALA A 153 4.98 5.75 -5.52
N ALA A 154 6.20 6.03 -5.95
CA ALA A 154 7.17 5.06 -6.40
C ALA A 154 8.52 5.28 -5.71
N LEU A 155 9.02 4.25 -5.04
CA LEU A 155 10.33 4.23 -4.40
C LEU A 155 11.27 3.37 -5.23
N THR A 156 12.45 3.90 -5.52
CA THR A 156 13.51 3.21 -6.26
C THR A 156 14.49 2.48 -5.32
N GLU A 157 15.23 1.51 -5.85
CA GLU A 157 16.23 0.73 -5.09
C GLU A 157 17.40 1.58 -4.58
N ASP A 158 17.71 2.71 -5.22
CA ASP A 158 18.73 3.66 -4.76
C ASP A 158 18.20 4.69 -3.74
N GLY A 159 16.93 4.55 -3.34
CA GLY A 159 16.31 5.33 -2.29
C GLY A 159 15.72 6.67 -2.71
N ARG A 160 15.56 6.94 -4.02
CA ARG A 160 14.79 8.09 -4.50
C ARG A 160 13.29 7.80 -4.43
N LEU A 161 12.54 8.70 -3.80
CA LEU A 161 11.08 8.67 -3.68
C LEU A 161 10.45 9.67 -4.65
N PHE A 162 9.49 9.21 -5.44
CA PHE A 162 8.67 10.04 -6.31
C PHE A 162 7.20 9.91 -5.90
N MET A 163 6.49 11.04 -5.79
CA MET A 163 5.07 11.09 -5.46
C MET A 163 4.31 12.02 -6.40
N TRP A 164 3.02 11.74 -6.61
CA TRP A 164 2.13 12.56 -7.44
C TRP A 164 0.65 12.32 -7.08
N GLY A 165 -0.24 13.11 -7.69
CA GLY A 165 -1.65 13.18 -7.36
C GLY A 165 -1.97 14.34 -6.41
N ASP A 166 -2.91 14.10 -5.51
CA ASP A 166 -3.45 15.07 -4.56
C ASP A 166 -2.42 15.52 -3.52
N ASN A 167 -2.33 16.83 -3.28
CA ASN A 167 -1.56 17.46 -2.19
C ASN A 167 -2.38 18.55 -1.47
N SER A 168 -3.72 18.50 -1.58
CA SER A 168 -4.64 19.46 -0.97
C SER A 168 -4.40 19.64 0.53
N GLU A 169 -4.03 18.56 1.23
CA GLU A 169 -3.65 18.51 2.65
C GLU A 169 -2.16 18.26 2.87
N GLY A 170 -1.34 18.30 1.81
CA GLY A 170 0.10 18.08 1.90
C GLY A 170 0.52 16.60 1.87
N GLN A 171 -0.39 15.69 1.51
CA GLN A 171 -0.25 14.23 1.61
C GLN A 171 0.75 13.60 0.62
N ILE A 172 1.34 14.40 -0.29
CA ILE A 172 2.50 14.01 -1.11
C ILE A 172 3.74 14.89 -0.85
N GLY A 173 3.71 15.73 0.19
CA GLY A 173 4.89 16.43 0.70
C GLY A 173 5.44 17.54 -0.19
N LEU A 174 4.60 18.12 -1.08
CA LEU A 174 5.00 19.15 -2.06
C LEU A 174 4.67 20.58 -1.60
N LYS A 175 4.66 20.83 -0.27
CA LYS A 175 4.42 22.16 0.31
C LYS A 175 3.07 22.74 -0.14
N ASN A 176 3.08 23.90 -0.81
CA ASN A 176 1.89 24.66 -1.20
C ASN A 176 1.35 24.27 -2.58
N VAL A 177 1.95 23.30 -3.27
CA VAL A 177 1.38 22.77 -4.51
C VAL A 177 0.08 22.03 -4.17
N THR A 178 -1.00 22.25 -4.91
CA THR A 178 -2.30 21.62 -4.62
C THR A 178 -2.35 20.17 -5.07
N ASN A 179 -1.78 19.86 -6.23
CA ASN A 179 -1.71 18.53 -6.81
C ASN A 179 -0.69 18.55 -7.97
N VAL A 180 -0.25 17.37 -8.42
CA VAL A 180 0.61 17.23 -9.60
C VAL A 180 0.21 16.01 -10.43
N CYS A 181 0.12 16.16 -11.74
CA CYS A 181 -0.27 15.09 -12.67
C CYS A 181 0.91 14.34 -13.29
N VAL A 182 2.14 14.59 -12.83
CA VAL A 182 3.36 13.86 -13.21
C VAL A 182 4.20 13.56 -11.97
N PRO A 183 5.01 12.48 -11.94
CA PRO A 183 5.86 12.16 -10.78
C PRO A 183 6.81 13.30 -10.40
N HIS A 184 6.85 13.65 -9.10
CA HIS A 184 7.77 14.63 -8.53
C HIS A 184 8.62 13.99 -7.44
N GLN A 185 9.91 14.29 -7.41
CA GLN A 185 10.79 13.77 -6.38
C GLN A 185 10.50 14.44 -5.03
N VAL A 186 10.28 13.62 -3.99
CA VAL A 186 10.13 14.06 -2.60
C VAL A 186 11.39 13.64 -1.85
N THR A 187 12.11 14.61 -1.29
CA THR A 187 13.37 14.33 -0.59
C THR A 187 13.64 15.29 0.56
N ILE A 188 14.31 14.76 1.58
CA ILE A 188 14.88 15.47 2.72
C ILE A 188 16.42 15.42 2.70
N GLY A 189 17.03 14.98 1.59
CA GLY A 189 18.47 14.76 1.47
C GLY A 189 18.97 13.41 1.98
N LYS A 190 18.07 12.49 2.37
CA LYS A 190 18.39 11.12 2.79
C LYS A 190 17.72 10.08 1.88
N PRO A 191 18.35 8.92 1.62
CA PRO A 191 17.72 7.84 0.87
C PRO A 191 16.60 7.18 1.68
N VAL A 192 15.51 6.86 0.98
CA VAL A 192 14.30 6.26 1.53
C VAL A 192 14.36 4.73 1.42
N SER A 193 13.92 4.04 2.47
CA SER A 193 13.88 2.57 2.56
C SER A 193 12.46 2.01 2.48
N TRP A 194 11.44 2.77 2.87
CA TRP A 194 10.03 2.36 2.88
C TRP A 194 9.08 3.54 2.63
N ILE A 195 7.93 3.32 2.00
CA ILE A 195 6.88 4.33 1.78
C ILE A 195 5.49 3.73 1.99
N SER A 196 4.58 4.48 2.60
CA SER A 196 3.15 4.17 2.65
C SER A 196 2.32 5.43 2.41
N CYS A 197 1.38 5.34 1.45
CA CYS A 197 0.31 6.32 1.24
C CYS A 197 -0.96 5.80 1.93
N GLY A 198 -1.44 6.52 2.94
CA GLY A 198 -2.75 6.32 3.54
C GLY A 198 -3.84 7.01 2.73
N TYR A 199 -5.01 7.25 3.34
CA TYR A 199 -6.08 7.96 2.63
C TYR A 199 -5.72 9.43 2.45
N TYR A 200 -5.41 10.14 3.54
CA TYR A 200 -5.17 11.59 3.53
C TYR A 200 -3.82 12.00 4.15
N HIS A 201 -2.96 11.03 4.45
CA HIS A 201 -1.59 11.25 4.90
C HIS A 201 -0.66 10.17 4.33
N SER A 202 0.64 10.47 4.32
CA SER A 202 1.67 9.55 3.89
C SER A 202 2.83 9.56 4.88
N ALA A 203 3.61 8.49 4.86
CA ALA A 203 4.81 8.38 5.67
C ALA A 203 5.88 7.58 4.94
N PHE A 204 7.15 7.96 5.13
CA PHE A 204 8.28 7.19 4.65
C PHE A 204 9.33 6.97 5.74
N VAL A 205 10.13 5.93 5.56
CA VAL A 205 11.24 5.56 6.43
C VAL A 205 12.54 5.75 5.66
N THR A 206 13.54 6.37 6.26
CA THR A 206 14.88 6.51 5.67
C THR A 206 15.71 5.24 5.87
N THR A 207 16.84 5.09 5.18
CA THR A 207 17.72 3.92 5.38
C THR A 207 18.42 3.90 6.74
N ASP A 208 18.56 5.05 7.39
CA ASP A 208 19.12 5.18 8.75
C ASP A 208 18.08 4.96 9.86
N GLY A 209 16.80 4.75 9.49
CA GLY A 209 15.74 4.33 10.39
C GLY A 209 14.92 5.47 10.99
N GLU A 210 14.89 6.64 10.34
CA GLU A 210 14.05 7.76 10.74
C GLU A 210 12.69 7.70 10.05
N LEU A 211 11.62 8.01 10.79
CA LEU A 211 10.26 8.11 10.26
C LEU A 211 9.89 9.55 9.95
N TYR A 212 9.42 9.78 8.73
CA TYR A 212 8.87 11.05 8.28
C TYR A 212 7.40 10.92 7.90
N VAL A 213 6.59 11.89 8.31
CA VAL A 213 5.13 11.94 8.14
C VAL A 213 4.69 13.30 7.59
N PHE A 214 3.62 13.31 6.80
CA PHE A 214 3.05 14.52 6.18
C PHE A 214 1.63 14.23 5.65
N GLY A 215 0.82 15.28 5.49
CA GLY A 215 -0.58 15.18 5.06
C GLY A 215 -1.54 15.84 6.05
N GLU A 216 -2.80 15.41 6.04
CA GLU A 216 -3.85 16.00 6.87
C GLU A 216 -3.51 15.94 8.38
N PRO A 217 -3.52 17.08 9.11
CA PRO A 217 -3.09 17.17 10.50
C PRO A 217 -4.17 16.81 11.53
N GLU A 218 -5.18 16.07 11.11
CA GLU A 218 -6.34 15.69 11.94
C GLU A 218 -6.14 14.35 12.65
N ASN A 219 -6.92 14.14 13.71
CA ASN A 219 -7.05 12.86 14.44
C ASN A 219 -5.73 12.29 15.01
N GLY A 220 -4.65 13.08 15.07
CA GLY A 220 -3.36 12.63 15.59
C GLY A 220 -2.60 11.64 14.70
N LYS A 221 -3.07 11.37 13.47
CA LYS A 221 -2.50 10.33 12.57
C LYS A 221 -1.11 10.64 12.03
N LEU A 222 -0.64 11.88 12.23
CA LEU A 222 0.73 12.27 11.95
C LEU A 222 1.70 11.92 13.10
N GLY A 223 1.25 11.70 14.34
CA GLY A 223 2.17 11.34 15.43
C GLY A 223 3.14 12.46 15.80
N LEU A 224 2.82 13.72 15.46
CA LEU A 224 3.65 14.89 15.68
C LEU A 224 3.13 15.73 16.84
N PRO A 225 4.01 16.37 17.64
CA PRO A 225 3.63 17.41 18.58
C PRO A 225 2.85 18.56 17.92
N ASN A 226 1.90 19.14 18.65
CA ASN A 226 1.01 20.20 18.15
C ASN A 226 1.73 21.37 17.48
N GLN A 227 2.93 21.74 17.95
CA GLN A 227 3.69 22.85 17.38
C GLN A 227 4.15 22.59 15.94
N LEU A 228 4.33 21.32 15.56
CA LEU A 228 4.79 20.89 14.24
C LEU A 228 3.64 20.71 13.23
N LEU A 229 2.38 20.64 13.70
CA LEU A 229 1.23 20.41 12.82
C LEU A 229 1.00 21.53 11.80
N SER A 230 1.44 22.77 12.10
CA SER A 230 1.37 23.88 11.15
C SER A 230 2.20 23.66 9.87
N ASN A 231 3.20 22.77 9.91
CA ASN A 231 4.10 22.46 8.78
C ASN A 231 3.80 21.08 8.16
N HIS A 232 2.59 20.56 8.36
CA HIS A 232 2.15 19.23 7.90
C HIS A 232 2.31 18.95 6.39
N ARG A 233 2.45 20.01 5.57
CA ARG A 233 2.63 19.92 4.10
C ARG A 233 4.05 19.61 3.65
N THR A 234 4.98 19.47 4.59
CA THR A 234 6.36 19.05 4.34
C THR A 234 6.63 17.81 5.18
N PRO A 235 7.41 16.82 4.69
CA PRO A 235 7.81 15.68 5.51
C PRO A 235 8.52 16.12 6.80
N GLN A 236 8.01 15.67 7.95
CA GLN A 236 8.56 16.00 9.27
C GLN A 236 8.93 14.74 10.05
N LEU A 237 10.02 14.83 10.81
CA LEU A 237 10.54 13.74 11.64
C LEU A 237 9.63 13.46 12.84
N VAL A 238 9.29 12.20 13.06
CA VAL A 238 8.64 11.73 14.30
C VAL A 238 9.71 11.35 15.32
N SER A 239 10.09 12.30 16.19
CA SER A 239 11.17 12.11 17.17
C SER A 239 10.78 11.31 18.42
N GLU A 240 9.49 11.11 18.67
CA GLU A 240 8.97 10.37 19.83
C GLU A 240 9.19 8.85 19.74
N ILE A 241 9.65 8.34 18.59
CA ILE A 241 10.08 6.94 18.44
C ILE A 241 11.62 6.92 18.55
N PRO A 242 12.19 6.47 19.68
CA PRO A 242 13.64 6.54 19.92
C PRO A 242 14.42 5.46 19.16
N GLU A 243 13.73 4.46 18.63
CA GLU A 243 14.30 3.28 17.98
C GLU A 243 14.35 3.46 16.47
N LYS A 244 15.20 2.67 15.80
CA LYS A 244 15.20 2.62 14.35
C LYS A 244 13.90 2.03 13.82
N VAL A 245 13.26 2.79 12.95
CA VAL A 245 12.04 2.39 12.25
C VAL A 245 12.42 1.55 11.02
N ILE A 246 11.64 0.48 10.77
CA ILE A 246 11.85 -0.47 9.67
C ILE A 246 10.73 -0.35 8.63
N GLN A 247 9.47 -0.27 9.08
CA GLN A 247 8.30 -0.18 8.20
C GLN A 247 7.30 0.82 8.75
N VAL A 248 6.52 1.41 7.85
CA VAL A 248 5.32 2.19 8.18
C VAL A 248 4.17 1.74 7.29
N ALA A 249 2.97 1.72 7.85
CA ALA A 249 1.72 1.50 7.14
C ALA A 249 0.70 2.56 7.57
N CYS A 250 0.13 3.26 6.60
CA CYS A 250 -0.86 4.32 6.81
C CYS A 250 -2.24 3.82 6.37
N GLY A 251 -3.23 3.94 7.25
CA GLY A 251 -4.62 3.61 6.95
C GLY A 251 -5.44 4.85 6.56
N GLY A 252 -6.73 4.85 6.91
CA GLY A 252 -7.61 6.01 6.77
C GLY A 252 -7.21 7.12 7.75
N GLU A 253 -7.43 6.84 9.03
CA GLU A 253 -7.21 7.78 10.14
C GLU A 253 -6.17 7.31 11.16
N HIS A 254 -5.35 6.32 10.81
CA HIS A 254 -4.34 5.76 11.72
C HIS A 254 -3.03 5.41 11.01
N THR A 255 -1.97 5.29 11.79
CA THR A 255 -0.64 4.90 11.34
C THR A 255 -0.09 3.80 12.23
N VAL A 256 0.54 2.81 11.62
CA VAL A 256 1.22 1.69 12.26
C VAL A 256 2.69 1.74 11.89
N VAL A 257 3.58 1.59 12.87
CA VAL A 257 5.02 1.67 12.69
C VAL A 257 5.67 0.44 13.29
N LEU A 258 6.58 -0.17 12.55
CA LEU A 258 7.39 -1.31 13.01
C LEU A 258 8.82 -0.85 13.26
N THR A 259 9.32 -1.08 14.47
CA THR A 259 10.73 -0.90 14.85
C THR A 259 11.40 -2.24 15.06
N GLU A 260 12.67 -2.23 15.47
CA GLU A 260 13.40 -3.44 15.88
C GLU A 260 12.79 -4.12 17.13
N ASN A 261 12.14 -3.35 18.02
CA ASN A 261 11.69 -3.87 19.32
C ASN A 261 10.16 -3.86 19.50
N ALA A 262 9.42 -3.07 18.72
CA ALA A 262 8.01 -2.82 19.00
C ALA A 262 7.20 -2.49 17.74
N VAL A 263 5.87 -2.54 17.92
CA VAL A 263 4.91 -1.94 17.00
C VAL A 263 4.27 -0.75 17.68
N TYR A 264 4.34 0.41 17.05
CA TYR A 264 3.71 1.64 17.49
C TYR A 264 2.46 1.93 16.67
N THR A 265 1.47 2.55 17.30
CA THR A 265 0.29 3.09 16.60
C THR A 265 -0.06 4.49 17.10
N PHE A 266 -0.63 5.28 16.20
CA PHE A 266 -1.17 6.61 16.48
C PHE A 266 -2.24 6.98 15.46
N GLY A 267 -3.07 7.96 15.80
CA GLY A 267 -4.28 8.32 15.05
C GLY A 267 -5.57 7.94 15.79
N LEU A 268 -6.63 7.76 15.01
CA LEU A 268 -7.96 7.37 15.46
C LEU A 268 -8.15 5.84 15.43
N GLY A 269 -8.74 5.33 16.50
CA GLY A 269 -8.86 3.91 16.83
C GLY A 269 -10.27 3.49 17.23
N GLN A 270 -11.30 4.21 16.78
CA GLN A 270 -12.71 3.98 17.17
C GLN A 270 -13.24 2.56 16.87
N PHE A 271 -12.61 1.82 15.97
CA PHE A 271 -12.93 0.42 15.64
C PHE A 271 -11.90 -0.57 16.19
N GLY A 272 -10.97 -0.11 17.03
CA GLY A 272 -9.90 -0.91 17.61
C GLY A 272 -8.65 -1.05 16.72
N GLN A 273 -8.55 -0.34 15.59
CA GLN A 273 -7.45 -0.46 14.62
C GLN A 273 -6.07 -0.07 15.17
N LEU A 274 -6.01 0.67 16.28
CA LEU A 274 -4.76 0.96 17.00
C LEU A 274 -4.28 -0.23 17.85
N GLY A 275 -5.18 -1.14 18.25
CA GLY A 275 -4.81 -2.28 19.11
C GLY A 275 -4.44 -1.91 20.56
N LEU A 276 -4.78 -0.70 21.03
CA LEU A 276 -4.39 -0.19 22.36
C LEU A 276 -5.42 -0.48 23.46
N GLY A 277 -6.19 -1.57 23.32
CA GLY A 277 -7.25 -1.96 24.26
C GLY A 277 -8.59 -1.24 24.03
N THR A 278 -9.54 -1.45 24.94
CA THR A 278 -10.95 -1.01 24.80
C THR A 278 -11.26 0.34 25.44
N PHE A 279 -10.25 1.09 25.87
CA PHE A 279 -10.40 2.38 26.56
C PHE A 279 -9.65 3.53 25.88
N LEU A 280 -8.75 3.23 24.93
CA LEU A 280 -7.95 4.23 24.23
C LEU A 280 -8.30 4.20 22.74
N PHE A 281 -9.18 5.11 22.33
CA PHE A 281 -9.70 5.18 20.97
C PHE A 281 -8.99 6.21 20.09
N GLU A 282 -8.05 6.99 20.63
CA GLU A 282 -7.26 7.96 19.88
C GLU A 282 -5.96 8.25 20.62
N THR A 283 -4.87 8.48 19.88
CA THR A 283 -3.62 9.01 20.43
C THR A 283 -2.88 9.81 19.36
N SER A 284 -2.50 11.05 19.68
CA SER A 284 -1.72 11.92 18.80
C SER A 284 -0.21 11.68 18.86
N GLU A 285 0.23 10.86 19.81
CA GLU A 285 1.62 10.46 20.00
C GLU A 285 1.76 8.95 19.76
N PRO A 286 2.89 8.47 19.20
CA PRO A 286 3.13 7.04 18.99
C PRO A 286 3.06 6.24 20.30
N LYS A 287 2.23 5.19 20.32
CA LYS A 287 2.10 4.27 21.46
C LYS A 287 2.38 2.83 21.08
N VAL A 288 3.14 2.15 21.93
CA VAL A 288 3.47 0.74 21.78
C VAL A 288 2.23 -0.13 22.00
N ILE A 289 2.02 -1.13 21.13
CA ILE A 289 1.04 -2.20 21.36
C ILE A 289 1.65 -3.22 22.33
N GLU A 290 1.48 -3.01 23.64
CA GLU A 290 2.07 -3.87 24.68
C GLU A 290 1.63 -5.33 24.59
N ASN A 291 0.40 -5.59 24.11
CA ASN A 291 -0.20 -6.93 24.03
C ASN A 291 0.57 -7.92 23.12
N ILE A 292 1.43 -7.42 22.23
CA ILE A 292 2.18 -8.25 21.27
C ILE A 292 3.70 -8.11 21.43
N ARG A 293 4.17 -7.50 22.52
CA ARG A 293 5.60 -7.24 22.76
C ARG A 293 6.46 -8.51 22.77
N ASP A 294 5.88 -9.64 23.14
CA ASP A 294 6.54 -10.95 23.14
C ASP A 294 6.63 -11.60 21.73
N HIS A 295 6.05 -10.97 20.71
CA HIS A 295 6.04 -11.46 19.33
C HIS A 295 6.95 -10.62 18.45
N THR A 296 7.88 -11.26 17.76
CA THR A 296 8.66 -10.60 16.71
C THR A 296 7.78 -10.42 15.47
N ILE A 297 7.46 -9.18 15.12
CA ILE A 297 6.69 -8.84 13.91
C ILE A 297 7.65 -8.66 12.73
N SER A 298 7.28 -9.22 11.58
CA SER A 298 8.08 -9.20 10.34
C SER A 298 7.47 -8.32 9.24
N TYR A 299 6.16 -8.09 9.29
CA TYR A 299 5.45 -7.26 8.33
C TYR A 299 4.21 -6.64 8.95
N ILE A 300 3.93 -5.39 8.58
CA ILE A 300 2.74 -4.65 8.98
C ILE A 300 1.92 -4.23 7.75
N SER A 301 0.61 -4.20 7.89
CA SER A 301 -0.30 -3.73 6.84
C SER A 301 -1.49 -3.00 7.45
N CYS A 302 -1.95 -1.96 6.77
CA CYS A 302 -3.16 -1.23 7.11
C CYS A 302 -4.18 -1.35 5.97
N GLY A 303 -5.44 -1.56 6.32
CA GLY A 303 -6.55 -1.10 5.49
C GLY A 303 -7.00 0.29 5.94
N GLU A 304 -8.17 0.73 5.48
CA GLU A 304 -8.76 2.00 5.93
C GLU A 304 -8.93 2.04 7.46
N ASN A 305 -9.54 0.98 8.02
CA ASN A 305 -10.03 0.93 9.40
C ASN A 305 -9.63 -0.35 10.15
N HIS A 306 -8.57 -1.04 9.72
CA HIS A 306 -8.05 -2.24 10.40
C HIS A 306 -6.54 -2.40 10.16
N THR A 307 -5.90 -3.17 11.04
CA THR A 307 -4.46 -3.45 11.03
C THR A 307 -4.22 -4.96 10.97
N ALA A 308 -3.24 -5.40 10.19
CA ALA A 308 -2.77 -6.77 10.14
C ALA A 308 -1.26 -6.84 10.40
N LEU A 309 -0.83 -7.84 11.17
CA LEU A 309 0.56 -8.06 11.56
C LEU A 309 0.96 -9.50 11.23
N ILE A 310 2.11 -9.69 10.60
CA ILE A 310 2.67 -11.03 10.32
C ILE A 310 3.86 -11.26 11.25
N THR A 311 3.77 -12.26 12.11
CA THR A 311 4.87 -12.67 12.99
C THR A 311 6.00 -13.33 12.20
N ALA A 312 7.25 -13.10 12.61
CA ALA A 312 8.37 -13.89 12.13
C ALA A 312 8.17 -15.36 12.59
N PRO A 313 8.48 -16.36 11.75
CA PRO A 313 8.43 -17.74 12.18
C PRO A 313 9.37 -17.91 13.38
N ALA A 314 8.85 -18.42 14.49
CA ALA A 314 9.66 -18.74 15.65
C ALA A 314 10.84 -19.62 15.19
N MET A 315 12.06 -19.33 15.67
CA MET A 315 13.20 -20.25 15.52
C MET A 315 12.97 -21.52 16.36
N LYS A 316 11.94 -22.30 16.01
CA LYS A 316 11.68 -23.67 16.46
C LYS A 316 10.61 -24.29 15.56
N LYS A 317 11.09 -25.19 14.71
CA LYS A 317 10.41 -26.17 13.84
C LYS A 317 9.71 -25.63 12.59
N LEU A 318 10.22 -26.10 11.44
CA LEU A 318 9.50 -26.17 10.17
C LEU A 318 8.02 -26.48 10.39
N LEU A 319 7.12 -25.66 9.84
CA LEU A 319 5.93 -26.08 9.08
C LEU A 319 5.11 -24.85 8.60
N LYS A 320 4.99 -24.76 7.27
CA LYS A 320 3.97 -24.09 6.44
C LYS A 320 3.62 -22.61 6.73
N LYS A 321 4.11 -21.72 5.85
CA LYS A 321 3.67 -20.32 5.71
C LYS A 321 2.20 -20.27 5.26
N VAL A 322 1.35 -19.61 6.06
CA VAL A 322 0.03 -19.13 5.64
C VAL A 322 0.15 -17.62 5.50
N LEU A 323 -0.25 -17.08 4.35
CA LEU A 323 -0.36 -15.63 4.11
C LEU A 323 -1.84 -15.27 4.34
N LEU A 324 -2.15 -14.46 5.35
CA LEU A 324 -3.49 -13.86 5.54
C LEU A 324 -3.57 -12.54 4.77
N VAL A 325 -4.70 -12.30 4.08
CA VAL A 325 -5.10 -11.05 3.41
C VAL A 325 -6.43 -10.64 3.99
#